data_AF-A0A5T6U107-F1
#
_entry.id   AF-A0A5T6U107-F1
#
_cell.length_a   1.000
_cell.length_b   1.000
_cell.length_c   1.000
_cell.angle_alpha   90.00
_cell.angle_beta   90.00
_cell.angle_gamma   90.00
#
_symmetry.space_group_name_H-M   'P 1'
#
loop_
_entity.id
_entity.type
_entity.pdbx_description
1 polymer ?
#
loop_
_entity_poly.entity_id
_entity_poly.type
_entity_poly.pdbx_seq_one_letter_code
_entity_poly.pdbx_strand_id
1 'polypeptide(L)'
;MMKKIVAYAWASGLIEFGQTCPDGALPILIGEENSVRERVDVLARHSRTSDDIFVPGIPEAASQDEGMNALTRFVKELNKREVK
;
A
#
# COMPACT_ATOMS: atom_id res chain seq x y z
N MET A 1 -2.05 24.61 -1.33
CA MET A 1 -2.91 23.68 -0.56
C MET A 1 -2.32 22.28 -0.76
N MET A 2 -2.00 21.55 0.30
CA MET A 2 -1.45 20.19 0.17
C MET A 2 -2.57 19.22 -0.21
N LYS A 3 -2.40 18.50 -1.32
CA LYS A 3 -3.38 17.54 -1.83
C LYS A 3 -3.29 16.26 -1.00
N LYS A 4 -4.44 15.83 -0.46
CA LYS A 4 -4.53 14.54 0.24
C LYS A 4 -4.92 13.45 -0.75
N ILE A 5 -4.34 12.27 -0.57
CA ILE A 5 -4.65 11.07 -1.33
C ILE A 5 -4.81 9.86 -0.41
N VAL A 6 -5.36 8.79 -0.96
CA VAL A 6 -5.43 7.47 -0.36
C VAL A 6 -4.54 6.54 -1.18
N ALA A 7 -3.62 5.84 -0.53
CA ALA A 7 -3.05 4.61 -1.05
C ALA A 7 -3.97 3.46 -0.65
N TYR A 8 -4.24 2.55 -1.58
CA TYR A 8 -5.07 1.37 -1.34
C TYR A 8 -4.49 0.13 -2.00
N ALA A 9 -4.80 -1.03 -1.45
CA ALA A 9 -4.35 -2.33 -1.95
C ALA A 9 -5.53 -3.17 -2.45
N TRP A 10 -5.36 -3.79 -3.60
CA TRP A 10 -6.24 -4.82 -4.12
C TRP A 10 -5.94 -6.18 -3.49
N ALA A 11 -6.87 -7.14 -3.65
CA ALA A 11 -6.67 -8.51 -3.17
C ALA A 11 -5.44 -9.21 -3.79
N SER A 12 -5.02 -8.80 -4.99
CA SER A 12 -3.78 -9.26 -5.63
C SER A 12 -2.50 -8.73 -4.97
N GLY A 13 -2.64 -7.79 -4.04
CA GLY A 13 -1.56 -7.03 -3.44
C GLY A 13 -1.15 -5.80 -4.25
N LEU A 14 -1.69 -5.57 -5.45
CA LEU A 14 -1.41 -4.37 -6.23
C LEU A 14 -1.78 -3.12 -5.43
N ILE A 15 -0.87 -2.15 -5.37
CA ILE A 15 -1.10 -0.88 -4.70
C ILE A 15 -1.31 0.21 -5.73
N GLU A 16 -2.37 0.99 -5.53
CA GLU A 16 -2.66 2.16 -6.34
C GLU A 16 -2.98 3.38 -5.45
N PHE A 17 -3.06 4.55 -6.08
CA PHE A 17 -3.27 5.82 -5.39
C PHE A 17 -4.46 6.57 -6.00
N GLY A 18 -5.30 7.15 -5.17
CA GLY A 18 -6.49 7.87 -5.61
C GLY A 18 -6.92 8.99 -4.68
N GLN A 19 -7.92 9.75 -5.09
CA GLN A 19 -8.60 10.71 -4.19
C GLN A 19 -9.45 10.00 -3.14
N THR A 20 -9.97 8.82 -3.48
CA THR A 20 -10.78 7.97 -2.63
C THR A 20 -10.33 6.51 -2.79
N CYS A 21 -10.71 5.67 -1.83
CA CYS A 21 -10.56 4.22 -1.95
C CYS A 21 -11.74 3.66 -2.75
N PRO A 22 -11.50 2.92 -3.85
CA PRO A 22 -12.56 2.21 -4.56
C PRO A 22 -13.18 1.09 -3.72
N ASP A 23 -14.41 0.70 -4.07
CA ASP A 23 -15.05 -0.48 -3.48
C ASP A 23 -14.26 -1.75 -3.81
N GLY A 24 -14.05 -2.61 -2.82
CA GLY A 24 -13.29 -3.85 -2.95
C GLY A 24 -11.78 -3.70 -2.79
N ALA A 25 -11.25 -2.48 -2.68
CA ALA A 25 -9.89 -2.22 -2.24
C ALA A 25 -9.84 -1.91 -0.73
N LEU A 26 -8.66 -2.10 -0.13
CA LEU A 26 -8.43 -1.78 1.28
C LEU A 26 -7.52 -0.55 1.39
N PRO A 27 -7.93 0.51 2.11
CA PRO A 27 -7.08 1.67 2.33
C PRO A 27 -5.90 1.29 3.24
N ILE A 28 -4.69 1.68 2.84
CA ILE A 28 -3.45 1.34 3.59
C ILE A 28 -2.78 2.57 4.19
N LEU A 29 -2.91 3.75 3.57
CA LEU A 29 -2.40 5.01 4.10
C LEU A 29 -3.17 6.20 3.51
N ILE A 30 -3.44 7.22 4.33
CA ILE A 30 -4.07 8.48 3.91
C ILE A 30 -3.21 9.62 4.41
N GLY A 31 -2.92 10.59 3.54
CA GLY A 31 -2.03 11.69 3.90
C GLY A 31 -1.79 12.63 2.73
N GLU A 32 -0.77 13.48 2.86
CA GLU A 32 -0.33 14.33 1.77
C GLU A 32 0.30 13.50 0.64
N GLU A 33 0.05 13.88 -0.61
CA GLU A 33 0.40 13.12 -1.81
C GLU A 33 1.85 12.66 -1.88
N ASN A 34 2.82 13.57 -1.73
CA ASN A 34 4.23 13.22 -1.84
C ASN A 34 4.66 12.30 -0.69
N SER A 35 4.27 12.63 0.55
CA SER A 35 4.57 11.81 1.73
C SER A 35 3.99 10.40 1.64
N VAL A 36 2.74 10.27 1.17
CA VAL A 36 2.08 8.96 1.00
C VAL A 36 2.81 8.15 -0.06
N ARG A 37 3.10 8.72 -1.22
CA ARG A 37 3.78 8.02 -2.32
C ARG A 37 5.17 7.56 -1.89
N GLU A 38 5.97 8.44 -1.29
CA GLU A 38 7.33 8.12 -0.84
C GLU A 38 7.34 7.00 0.21
N ARG A 39 6.48 7.09 1.23
CA ARG A 39 6.42 6.07 2.30
C ARG A 39 6.02 4.70 1.79
N VAL A 40 5.04 4.67 0.88
CA VAL A 40 4.57 3.42 0.26
C VAL A 40 5.64 2.85 -0.65
N ASP A 41 6.23 3.66 -1.52
CA ASP A 41 7.22 3.24 -2.51
C ASP A 41 8.43 2.55 -1.87
N VAL A 42 8.98 3.14 -0.79
CA VAL A 42 10.17 2.63 -0.10
C VAL A 42 9.96 1.25 0.52
N LEU A 43 8.73 0.92 0.93
CA LEU A 43 8.43 -0.35 1.60
C LEU A 43 7.78 -1.37 0.65
N ALA A 44 7.24 -0.93 -0.48
CA ALA A 44 6.52 -1.80 -1.39
C ALA A 44 7.44 -2.80 -2.10
N ARG A 45 6.87 -3.90 -2.54
CA ARG A 45 7.53 -4.83 -3.46
C ARG A 45 7.34 -4.30 -4.88
N HIS A 46 8.43 -4.03 -5.58
CA HIS A 46 8.38 -3.54 -6.96
C HIS A 46 8.34 -4.70 -7.95
N SER A 47 7.53 -4.56 -9.00
CA SER A 47 7.57 -5.45 -10.16
C SER A 47 8.94 -5.37 -10.85
N ARG A 48 9.33 -6.45 -11.53
CA ARG A 48 10.56 -6.48 -12.35
C ARG A 48 10.32 -6.11 -13.81
N THR A 49 9.06 -6.09 -14.24
CA THR A 49 8.67 -5.99 -15.65
C THR A 49 7.69 -4.85 -15.93
N SER A 50 7.19 -4.20 -14.88
CA SER A 50 6.29 -3.05 -14.93
C SER A 50 6.66 -2.07 -13.81
N ASP A 51 6.03 -0.90 -13.81
CA ASP A 51 6.14 0.09 -12.73
C ASP A 51 5.17 -0.21 -11.57
N ASP A 52 4.55 -1.40 -11.56
CA ASP A 52 3.58 -1.78 -10.53
C ASP A 52 4.28 -2.05 -9.20
N ILE A 53 3.63 -1.62 -8.13
CA ILE A 53 4.06 -1.86 -6.77
C ILE A 53 3.02 -2.70 -6.02
N PHE A 54 3.50 -3.60 -5.17
CA PHE A 54 2.69 -4.56 -4.45
C PHE A 54 2.96 -4.49 -2.96
N VAL A 55 1.96 -4.89 -2.17
CA VAL A 55 2.16 -5.18 -0.75
C VAL A 55 3.09 -6.39 -0.65
N PRO A 56 4.27 -6.26 0.01
CA PRO A 56 5.20 -7.37 0.16
C PRO A 56 4.55 -8.57 0.86
N GLY A 57 4.69 -9.75 0.27
CA GLY A 57 4.17 -11.00 0.83
C GLY A 57 2.76 -11.36 0.40
N ILE A 58 1.98 -10.46 -0.23
CA ILE A 58 0.67 -10.84 -0.81
C ILE A 58 0.84 -11.64 -2.11
N PRO A 59 1.67 -11.22 -3.09
CA PRO A 59 1.86 -12.01 -4.31
C PRO A 59 2.37 -13.43 -4.07
N GLU A 60 3.06 -13.65 -2.94
CA GLU A 60 3.60 -14.94 -2.53
C GLU A 60 2.70 -15.72 -1.56
N ALA A 61 1.58 -15.15 -1.09
CA ALA A 61 0.72 -15.77 -0.10
C ALA A 61 -0.02 -16.99 -0.67
N ALA A 62 -0.04 -18.09 0.09
CA ALA A 62 -0.76 -19.30 -0.30
C ALA A 62 -2.26 -19.23 0.02
N SER A 63 -2.69 -18.26 0.82
CA SER A 63 -4.07 -18.09 1.26
C SER A 63 -4.42 -16.62 1.52
N GLN A 64 -5.72 -16.32 1.58
CA GLN A 64 -6.20 -14.97 1.93
C GLN A 64 -5.80 -14.56 3.36
N ASP A 65 -5.75 -15.51 4.30
CA ASP A 65 -5.32 -15.24 5.67
C ASP A 65 -3.84 -14.83 5.72
N GLU A 66 -2.97 -15.50 4.96
CA GLU A 66 -1.57 -15.10 4.80
C GLU A 66 -1.45 -13.71 4.16
N GLY A 67 -2.25 -13.43 3.13
CA GLY A 67 -2.31 -12.11 2.49
C GLY A 67 -2.75 -11.01 3.48
N MET A 68 -3.75 -11.27 4.31
CA MET A 68 -4.22 -10.34 5.34
C MET A 68 -3.15 -10.08 6.41
N ASN A 69 -2.41 -11.13 6.80
CA ASN A 69 -1.27 -10.99 7.71
C ASN A 69 -0.15 -10.14 7.10
N ALA A 70 0.16 -10.32 5.82
CA ALA A 70 1.13 -9.51 5.09
C ALA A 70 0.70 -8.04 5.01
N LEU A 71 -0.56 -7.78 4.64
CA LEU A 71 -1.15 -6.43 4.61
C LEU A 71 -1.06 -5.74 5.97
N THR A 72 -1.46 -6.44 7.03
CA THR A 72 -1.45 -5.91 8.40
C THR A 72 -0.03 -5.52 8.83
N ARG A 73 0.98 -6.32 8.48
CA ARG A 73 2.38 -6.00 8.75
C ARG A 73 2.82 -4.78 7.96
N PHE A 74 2.49 -4.71 6.67
CA PHE A 74 2.82 -3.58 5.82
C PHE A 74 2.26 -2.25 6.36
N VAL A 75 0.98 -2.23 6.73
CA VAL A 75 0.32 -1.05 7.33
C VAL A 75 0.98 -0.65 8.65
N LYS A 76 1.37 -1.62 9.50
CA LYS A 76 2.12 -1.33 10.73
C LYS A 76 3.46 -0.66 10.44
N GLU A 77 4.21 -1.14 9.46
CA GLU A 77 5.49 -0.53 9.08
C GLU A 77 5.33 0.87 8.48
N LEU A 78 4.30 1.10 7.67
CA LEU A 78 3.97 2.43 7.16
C LEU A 78 3.76 3.40 8.32
N ASN A 79 2.94 3.04 9.31
CA ASN A 79 2.61 3.92 10.45
C ASN A 79 3.79 4.20 11.39
N LYS A 80 4.78 3.29 11.49
CA LYS A 80 6.01 3.57 12.26
C LYS A 80 6.85 4.69 11.65
N ARG A 81 6.68 4.97 10.35
CA ARG A 81 7.39 6.02 9.61
C ARG A 81 6.62 7.34 9.55
N GLU A 82 5.66 7.59 10.46
CA GLU A 82 5.22 8.96 10.69
C GLU A 82 6.40 9.76 11.26
N VAL A 83 7.08 10.47 10.36
CA VAL A 83 8.14 11.41 10.71
C VAL A 83 7.50 12.53 11.52
N LYS A 84 7.97 12.70 12.77
CA LYS A 84 7.66 13.85 13.63
C LYS A 84 8.10 15.16 13.00
#